data_AF-A0A7V7F1Z7-F1
#
_entry.id   AF-A0A7V7F1Z7-F1
#
_cell.length_a   1.000
_cell.length_b   1.000
_cell.length_c   1.000
_cell.angle_alpha   90.00
_cell.angle_beta   90.00
_cell.angle_gamma   90.00
#
_symmetry.space_group_name_H-M   'P 1'
#
loop_
_entity.id
_entity.type
_entity.pdbx_description
1 polymer ?
#
loop_
_entity_poly.entity_id
_entity_poly.type
_entity_poly.pdbx_seq_one_letter_code
_entity_poly.pdbx_strand_id
1 'polypeptide(L)'
;MTQIADLLAQHCLNIRALSLIENNGNGLLRLIVNDTGKAKQLLENEGFQVTLQDVLVIEVPDKPGGLARVLHSVEHLSLKVEFLSAFTQKSGEQGLIILRFNNLDQAMTALNSAKIRTLSSEELYAMK
;
A
#
# COMPACT_ATOMS: atom_id res chain seq x y z
N MET A 1 -10.90 -5.42 -15.61
CA MET A 1 -10.20 -4.24 -15.05
C MET A 1 -10.95 -2.95 -15.33
N THR A 2 -11.38 -2.69 -16.56
CA THR A 2 -12.19 -1.50 -16.92
C THR A 2 -13.41 -1.30 -16.03
N GLN A 3 -14.21 -2.36 -15.79
CA GLN A 3 -15.37 -2.31 -14.89
C GLN A 3 -15.04 -1.82 -13.47
N ILE A 4 -13.92 -2.26 -12.89
CA ILE A 4 -13.47 -1.81 -11.56
C ILE A 4 -13.13 -0.32 -11.60
N ALA A 5 -12.35 0.11 -12.59
CA ALA A 5 -11.94 1.50 -12.72
C ALA A 5 -13.15 2.43 -12.96
N ASP A 6 -14.08 2.02 -13.82
CA ASP A 6 -15.30 2.77 -14.12
C ASP A 6 -16.19 2.90 -12.89
N LEU A 7 -16.39 1.81 -12.15
CA LEU A 7 -17.19 1.82 -10.91
C LEU A 7 -16.61 2.80 -9.89
N LEU A 8 -15.29 2.75 -9.66
CA LEU A 8 -14.63 3.68 -8.73
C LEU A 8 -14.77 5.13 -9.20
N ALA A 9 -14.58 5.39 -10.50
CA ALA A 9 -14.71 6.72 -11.08
C ALA A 9 -16.14 7.28 -10.95
N GLN A 10 -17.17 6.49 -11.26
CA GLN A 10 -18.59 6.86 -11.14
C GLN A 10 -18.97 7.26 -9.71
N HIS A 11 -18.28 6.73 -8.71
CA HIS A 11 -18.53 7.00 -7.30
C HIS A 11 -17.53 7.98 -6.66
N CYS A 12 -16.73 8.68 -7.47
CA CYS A 12 -15.71 9.65 -7.05
C CYS A 12 -14.67 9.06 -6.09
N LEU A 13 -14.32 7.79 -6.26
CA LEU A 13 -13.28 7.10 -5.52
C LEU A 13 -11.96 7.20 -6.30
N ASN A 14 -11.01 7.94 -5.75
CA ASN A 14 -9.71 8.09 -6.39
C ASN A 14 -8.76 6.96 -6.00
N ILE A 15 -8.00 6.46 -6.96
CA ILE A 15 -6.98 5.44 -6.74
C ILE A 15 -5.67 6.14 -6.37
N ARG A 16 -5.14 5.84 -5.19
CA ARG A 16 -3.88 6.38 -4.64
C ARG A 16 -2.69 5.53 -5.01
N ALA A 17 -2.88 4.21 -5.01
CA ALA A 17 -1.88 3.26 -5.47
C ALA A 17 -2.59 2.01 -6.00
N LEU A 18 -1.95 1.32 -6.95
CA LEU A 18 -2.44 0.06 -7.47
C LEU A 18 -1.27 -0.88 -7.78
N SER A 19 -1.52 -2.17 -7.64
CA SER A 19 -0.61 -3.22 -8.12
C SER A 19 -1.43 -4.41 -8.60
N LEU A 20 -1.05 -5.01 -9.71
CA LEU A 20 -1.66 -6.24 -10.21
C LEU A 20 -0.63 -7.37 -10.08
N ILE A 21 -1.03 -8.46 -9.43
CA ILE A 21 -0.29 -9.72 -9.46
C ILE A 21 -1.07 -10.69 -10.31
N GLU A 22 -0.46 -11.16 -11.39
CA GLU A 22 -1.03 -12.19 -12.24
C GLU A 22 -0.57 -13.57 -11.77
N ASN A 23 -1.51 -14.51 -11.64
CA ASN A 23 -1.21 -15.92 -11.38
C ASN A 23 -2.16 -16.82 -12.17
N ASN A 24 -1.63 -17.56 -13.15
CA ASN A 24 -2.32 -18.63 -13.87
C ASN A 24 -3.76 -18.29 -14.30
N GLY A 25 -3.95 -17.13 -14.94
CA GLY A 25 -5.22 -16.69 -15.49
C GLY A 25 -6.15 -15.94 -14.52
N ASN A 26 -5.79 -15.85 -13.23
CA ASN A 26 -6.47 -15.02 -12.25
C ASN A 26 -5.55 -13.88 -11.79
N GLY A 27 -6.05 -12.65 -11.80
CA GLY A 27 -5.33 -11.47 -11.34
C GLY A 27 -5.77 -11.04 -9.93
N LEU A 28 -4.82 -10.83 -9.03
CA LEU A 28 -5.03 -10.15 -7.76
C LEU A 28 -4.72 -8.66 -7.94
N LEU A 29 -5.77 -7.85 -8.05
CA LEU A 29 -5.67 -6.39 -8.08
C LEU A 29 -5.69 -5.86 -6.64
N ARG A 30 -4.61 -5.20 -6.22
CA ARG A 30 -4.59 -4.43 -4.97
C ARG A 30 -4.78 -2.96 -5.27
N LEU A 31 -5.60 -2.31 -4.46
CA LEU A 31 -5.94 -0.91 -4.58
C LEU A 31 -5.80 -0.24 -3.22
N ILE A 32 -5.19 0.95 -3.21
CA ILE A 32 -5.38 1.93 -2.15
C ILE A 32 -6.27 3.03 -2.73
N VAL A 33 -7.36 3.32 -2.04
CA VAL A 33 -8.36 4.33 -2.44
C VAL A 33 -8.63 5.27 -1.27
N ASN A 34 -9.20 6.44 -1.54
CA ASN A 34 -9.54 7.42 -0.51
C ASN A 34 -10.69 7.00 0.43
N ASP A 35 -11.50 6.00 0.06
CA ASP A 35 -12.53 5.42 0.91
C ASP A 35 -12.65 3.92 0.63
N THR A 36 -11.98 3.12 1.47
CA THR A 36 -11.88 1.67 1.33
C THR A 36 -13.17 0.94 1.68
N GLY A 37 -13.97 1.50 2.60
CA GLY A 37 -15.26 0.94 2.99
C GLY A 37 -16.27 1.02 1.85
N LYS A 38 -16.42 2.21 1.26
CA LYS A 38 -17.30 2.41 0.10
C LYS A 38 -16.83 1.61 -1.11
N ALA A 39 -15.52 1.58 -1.38
CA ALA A 39 -14.98 0.79 -2.48
C ALA A 39 -15.27 -0.70 -2.33
N LYS A 40 -15.05 -1.26 -1.13
CA LYS A 40 -15.37 -2.67 -0.83
C LYS A 40 -16.85 -2.95 -1.11
N GLN A 41 -17.75 -2.15 -0.55
CA GLN A 41 -19.18 -2.35 -0.70
C GLN A 41 -19.61 -2.33 -2.17
N LEU A 42 -19.14 -1.35 -2.95
CA LEU A 42 -19.48 -1.24 -4.37
C LEU A 42 -18.97 -2.43 -5.19
N LEU A 43 -17.72 -2.84 -4.95
CA LEU A 43 -17.12 -3.96 -5.67
C LEU A 43 -17.77 -5.30 -5.30
N GLU A 44 -18.10 -5.53 -4.03
CA GLU A 44 -18.82 -6.75 -3.61
C GLU A 44 -20.24 -6.81 -4.20
N ASN A 45 -20.94 -5.67 -4.30
CA ASN A 45 -22.26 -5.59 -4.95
C ASN A 45 -22.21 -5.94 -6.44
N GLU A 46 -21.09 -5.66 -7.11
CA GLU A 46 -20.82 -6.03 -8.51
C GLU A 46 -20.28 -7.47 -8.66
N GLY A 47 -20.22 -8.24 -7.57
CA GLY A 47 -19.82 -9.65 -7.58
C GLY A 47 -18.31 -9.90 -7.47
N PHE A 48 -17.50 -8.87 -7.20
CA PHE A 48 -16.06 -9.05 -6.96
C PHE A 48 -15.79 -9.58 -5.55
N GLN A 49 -14.79 -10.46 -5.42
CA GLN A 49 -14.26 -10.87 -4.12
C GLN A 49 -13.26 -9.82 -3.63
N VAL A 50 -13.55 -9.19 -2.49
CA VAL A 50 -12.73 -8.09 -1.94
C VAL A 50 -12.33 -8.37 -0.49
N THR A 51 -11.04 -8.25 -0.22
CA THR A 51 -10.50 -8.33 1.13
C THR A 51 -9.82 -7.01 1.49
N LEU A 52 -10.14 -6.48 2.67
CA LEU A 52 -9.40 -5.35 3.26
C LEU A 52 -8.24 -5.89 4.07
N GLN A 53 -7.08 -5.28 3.90
CA GLN A 53 -5.87 -5.61 4.65
C GLN A 53 -5.17 -4.32 5.05
N ASP A 54 -4.78 -4.25 6.32
CA ASP A 54 -3.98 -3.15 6.82
C ASP A 54 -2.55 -3.27 6.30
N VAL A 55 -1.96 -2.13 5.98
CA VAL A 55 -0.60 -2.01 5.43
C VAL A 55 0.09 -0.81 6.07
N LEU A 56 1.42 -0.80 6.03
CA LEU A 56 2.22 0.38 6.37
C LEU A 56 2.67 1.06 5.08
N VAL A 57 2.56 2.39 5.03
CA VAL A 57 3.16 3.19 3.97
C VAL A 57 4.34 3.93 4.54
N ILE A 58 5.52 3.74 3.96
CA ILE A 58 6.77 4.32 4.44
C ILE A 58 7.44 5.19 3.37
N GLU A 59 8.14 6.22 3.82
CA GLU A 59 9.09 6.96 3.00
C GLU A 59 10.44 6.26 2.99
N VAL A 60 11.01 6.16 1.79
CA VAL A 60 12.28 5.48 1.55
C VAL A 60 13.14 6.36 0.65
N PRO A 61 14.44 6.56 0.93
CA PRO A 61 15.30 7.33 0.05
C PRO A 61 15.30 6.75 -1.37
N ASP A 62 15.04 7.59 -2.38
CA ASP A 62 15.03 7.17 -3.79
C ASP A 62 16.46 7.11 -4.34
N LYS A 63 17.22 6.14 -3.82
CA LYS A 63 18.60 5.86 -4.21
C LYS A 63 18.95 4.39 -3.93
N PRO A 64 20.00 3.84 -4.57
CA PRO A 64 20.47 2.49 -4.27
C PRO A 64 20.65 2.25 -2.77
N GLY A 65 20.06 1.15 -2.27
CA GLY A 65 20.10 0.78 -0.86
C GLY A 65 19.07 1.47 0.05
N GLY A 66 18.22 2.38 -0.47
CA GLY A 66 17.18 3.04 0.30
C GLY A 66 16.25 2.05 1.03
N LEU A 67 15.70 1.08 0.29
CA LEU A 67 14.87 0.02 0.87
C LEU A 67 15.68 -0.91 1.79
N ALA A 68 16.95 -1.20 1.46
CA ALA A 68 17.80 -2.05 2.30
C ALA A 68 17.96 -1.46 3.71
N ARG A 69 18.14 -0.13 3.83
CA ARG A 69 18.18 0.57 5.13
C ARG A 69 16.91 0.33 5.95
N VAL A 70 15.75 0.35 5.31
CA VAL A 70 14.47 0.09 5.98
C VAL A 70 14.41 -1.37 6.43
N LEU A 71 14.70 -2.32 5.54
CA LEU A 71 14.60 -3.75 5.86
C LEU A 71 15.56 -4.16 6.98
N HIS A 72 16.78 -3.61 7.03
CA HIS A 72 17.70 -3.84 8.15
C HIS A 72 17.15 -3.38 9.50
N SER A 73 16.31 -2.33 9.53
CA SER A 73 15.72 -1.84 10.79
C SER A 73 14.72 -2.83 11.41
N VAL A 74 14.15 -3.72 10.61
CA VAL A 74 13.14 -4.71 11.04
C VAL A 74 13.68 -6.15 11.03
N GLU A 75 14.88 -6.37 10.49
CA GLU A 75 15.47 -7.71 10.28
C GLU A 75 15.60 -8.52 11.58
N HIS A 76 16.05 -7.88 12.67
CA HIS A 76 16.24 -8.52 13.98
C HIS A 76 14.94 -9.03 14.62
N LEU A 77 13.77 -8.64 14.09
CA LEU A 77 12.46 -9.01 14.61
C LEU A 77 11.88 -10.24 13.93
N SER A 78 12.59 -10.83 12.95
CA SER A 78 12.10 -11.96 12.15
C SER A 78 10.73 -11.72 11.52
N LEU A 79 10.41 -10.46 11.20
CA LEU A 79 9.15 -10.08 10.55
C LEU A 79 9.15 -10.56 9.10
N LYS A 80 8.03 -11.14 8.67
CA LYS A 80 7.84 -11.57 7.28
C LYS A 80 7.11 -10.48 6.51
N VAL A 81 7.70 -10.02 5.41
CA VAL A 81 7.01 -9.22 4.40
C VAL A 81 6.09 -10.15 3.60
N GLU A 82 4.79 -9.95 3.68
CA GLU A 82 3.78 -10.76 2.96
C GLU A 82 3.62 -10.26 1.52
N PHE A 83 3.66 -8.94 1.33
CA PHE A 83 3.78 -8.31 0.03
C PHE A 83 4.29 -6.88 0.15
N LEU A 84 4.78 -6.34 -0.97
CA LEU A 84 5.16 -4.96 -1.10
C LEU A 84 4.64 -4.35 -2.41
N SER A 85 4.49 -3.03 -2.44
CA SER A 85 4.22 -2.26 -3.64
C SER A 85 4.89 -0.90 -3.51
N ALA A 86 5.58 -0.43 -4.54
CA ALA A 86 6.29 0.83 -4.51
C ALA A 86 5.71 1.78 -5.54
N PHE A 87 5.68 3.07 -5.19
CA PHE A 87 5.35 4.13 -6.14
C PHE A 87 6.14 5.39 -5.76
N THR A 88 6.57 6.14 -6.77
CA THR A 88 7.37 7.35 -6.57
C THR A 88 6.45 8.57 -6.46
N GLN A 89 6.80 9.51 -5.61
CA GLN A 89 6.17 10.83 -5.64
C GLN A 89 6.79 11.67 -6.76
N LYS A 90 5.99 12.53 -7.40
CA LYS A 90 6.44 13.38 -8.52
C LYS A 90 7.56 14.38 -8.18
N SER A 91 7.83 14.65 -6.89
CA SER A 91 8.67 15.79 -6.48
C SER A 91 9.66 15.52 -5.33
N GLY A 92 9.91 14.26 -4.96
CA GLY A 92 10.71 13.93 -3.77
C GLY A 92 12.04 13.22 -4.06
N GLU A 93 13.02 13.45 -3.20
CA GLU A 93 14.19 12.55 -3.01
C GLU A 93 13.80 11.22 -2.31
N GLN A 94 12.50 10.98 -2.14
CA GLN A 94 11.92 9.86 -1.39
C GLN A 94 10.88 9.14 -2.27
N GLY A 95 10.94 7.82 -2.29
CA GLY A 95 9.88 6.94 -2.77
C GLY A 95 8.93 6.55 -1.64
N LEU A 96 7.70 6.17 -2.01
CA LEU A 96 6.75 5.56 -1.08
C LEU A 96 6.69 4.06 -1.33
N ILE A 97 6.74 3.29 -0.24
CA ILE A 97 6.58 1.84 -0.29
C ILE A 97 5.46 1.43 0.65
N ILE A 98 4.51 0.69 0.12
CA ILE A 98 3.47 -0.03 0.86
C ILE A 98 4.04 -1.39 1.25
N LEU A 99 4.05 -1.68 2.54
CA LEU A 99 4.52 -2.94 3.10
C LEU A 99 3.41 -3.58 3.93
N ARG A 100 3.14 -4.85 3.66
CA ARG A 100 2.38 -5.71 4.55
C ARG A 100 3.35 -6.62 5.28
N PHE A 101 3.35 -6.53 6.61
CA PHE A 101 4.02 -7.49 7.48
C PHE A 101 3.00 -8.43 8.12
N ASN A 102 3.47 -9.63 8.49
CA ASN A 102 2.68 -10.56 9.30
C ASN A 102 2.32 -9.99 10.70
N ASN A 103 3.10 -9.04 11.22
CA ASN A 103 2.79 -8.28 12.45
C ASN A 103 3.07 -6.79 12.23
N LEU A 104 2.02 -6.00 12.01
CA LEU A 104 2.15 -4.57 11.73
C LEU A 104 2.55 -3.74 12.95
N ASP A 105 2.05 -4.08 14.15
CA ASP A 105 2.34 -3.30 15.36
C ASP A 105 3.83 -3.37 15.72
N GLN A 106 4.40 -4.57 15.62
CA GLN A 106 5.82 -4.80 15.83
C GLN A 106 6.67 -4.09 14.74
N ALA A 107 6.24 -4.15 13.47
CA ALA A 107 6.89 -3.46 12.37
C ALA A 107 6.86 -1.92 12.57
N MET A 108 5.70 -1.37 12.90
CA MET A 108 5.50 0.06 13.14
C MET A 108 6.37 0.56 14.29
N THR A 109 6.42 -0.18 15.40
CA THR A 109 7.27 0.14 16.57
C THR A 109 8.75 0.21 16.18
N ALA A 110 9.21 -0.75 15.38
CA ALA A 110 10.60 -0.82 14.92
C ALA A 110 10.97 0.30 13.96
N LEU A 111 10.11 0.56 12.97
CA LEU A 111 10.29 1.62 11.99
C LEU A 111 10.33 3.01 12.66
N ASN A 112 9.43 3.25 13.62
CA ASN A 112 9.41 4.47 14.42
C ASN A 112 10.70 4.63 15.24
N SER A 113 11.18 3.55 15.87
CA SER A 113 12.43 3.54 16.64
C SER A 113 13.65 3.84 15.75
N ALA A 114 13.62 3.37 14.50
CA ALA A 114 14.64 3.63 13.49
C ALA A 114 14.49 5.00 12.80
N LYS A 115 13.51 5.82 13.21
CA LYS A 115 13.19 7.13 12.62
C LYS A 115 12.86 7.07 11.14
N ILE A 116 12.24 5.97 10.70
CA ILE A 116 11.69 5.83 9.35
C ILE A 116 10.30 6.43 9.36
N ARG A 117 10.04 7.37 8.45
CA ARG A 117 8.73 8.04 8.37
C ARG A 117 7.69 7.07 7.81
N THR A 118 6.58 6.96 8.51
CA THR A 118 5.35 6.31 8.06
C THR A 118 4.31 7.38 7.72
N LEU A 119 3.46 7.11 6.74
CA LEU A 119 2.34 7.99 6.38
C LEU A 119 1.06 7.53 7.07
N SER A 120 0.27 8.48 7.54
CA SER A 120 -1.10 8.21 7.99
C SER A 120 -2.04 7.99 6.80
N SER A 121 -3.20 7.39 7.06
CA SER A 121 -4.26 7.24 6.06
C SER A 121 -4.71 8.59 5.50
N GLU A 122 -4.84 9.61 6.36
CA GLU A 122 -5.24 10.96 5.97
C GLU A 122 -4.21 11.60 5.03
N GLU A 123 -2.92 11.49 5.35
CA GLU A 123 -1.83 12.00 4.49
C GLU A 123 -1.87 11.33 3.12
N LEU A 124 -2.00 10.00 3.10
CA LEU A 124 -2.05 9.20 1.87
C LEU A 124 -3.29 9.54 1.02
N TYR A 125 -4.44 9.72 1.66
CA TYR A 125 -5.69 10.05 0.96
C TYR A 125 -5.74 11.50 0.48
N ALA A 126 -4.96 12.39 1.07
CA ALA A 126 -4.83 13.79 0.67
C ALA A 126 -3.84 14.01 -0.48
N MET A 127 -3.00 13.02 -0.81
CA MET A 127 -2.06 13.12 -1.95
C MET A 127 -2.81 13.44 -3.25
N LYS A 128 -2.24 14.31 -4.08
CA LYS A 128 -2.82 14.76 -5.35
C LYS A 128 -2.13 14.12 -6.56
#